data_AF-A0A839GT50-F1
#
_entry.id   AF-A0A839GT50-F1
#
_cell.length_a   1.000
_cell.length_b   1.000
_cell.length_c   1.000
_cell.angle_alpha   90.00
_cell.angle_beta   90.00
_cell.angle_gamma   90.00
#
_symmetry.space_group_name_H-M   'P 1'
#
loop_
_entity.id
_entity.type
_entity.pdbx_description
1 polymer ?
#
loop_
_entity_poly.entity_id
_entity_poly.type
_entity_poly.pdbx_seq_one_letter_code
_entity_poly.pdbx_strand_id
1 'polypeptide(L)'
;MKTEKEKMLAGELYNALDPQLTEERTQARLLLKALNESREDQPEERLSLLRQLLPHAADGLWIQPPFYCETAITSPWAKRCSFTLPLWCWT
;
A
#
# COMPACT_ATOMS: atom_id res chain seq x y z
N MET A 1 14.78 10.42 -21.16
CA MET A 1 15.62 10.06 -19.99
C MET A 1 14.70 9.45 -18.95
N LYS A 2 15.07 8.33 -18.33
CA LYS A 2 14.22 7.69 -17.31
C LYS A 2 14.19 8.54 -16.04
N THR A 3 13.02 8.65 -15.41
CA THR A 3 12.84 9.18 -14.06
C THR A 3 13.46 8.24 -13.02
N GLU A 4 13.74 8.73 -11.81
CA GLU A 4 14.26 7.88 -10.73
C GLU A 4 13.27 6.76 -10.35
N LYS A 5 11.97 7.02 -10.50
CA LYS A 5 10.92 6.01 -10.35
C LYS A 5 10.99 4.91 -11.42
N GLU A 6 11.18 5.27 -12.68
CA GLU A 6 11.32 4.27 -13.74
C GLU A 6 12.59 3.43 -13.56
N LYS A 7 13.69 4.02 -13.07
CA LYS A 7 14.91 3.29 -12.70
C LYS A 7 14.67 2.33 -11.54
N MET A 8 14.00 2.79 -10.48
CA MET A 8 13.60 1.96 -9.33
C MET A 8 12.77 0.75 -9.79
N LEU A 9 11.77 0.98 -10.66
CA LEU A 9 10.91 -0.09 -11.19
C LEU A 9 11.64 -1.05 -12.15
N ALA A 10 12.68 -0.57 -12.84
CA ALA A 10 13.54 -1.38 -13.70
C ALA A 10 14.66 -2.12 -12.94
N GLY A 11 14.80 -1.91 -11.62
CA GLY A 11 15.89 -2.47 -10.82
C GLY A 11 17.26 -1.82 -11.09
N GLU A 12 17.28 -0.65 -11.72
CA GLU A 12 18.48 0.14 -11.97
C GLU A 12 18.86 0.97 -10.74
N LEU A 13 20.11 1.45 -10.67
CA LEU A 13 20.52 2.39 -9.63
C LEU A 13 19.70 3.68 -9.77
N TYR A 14 19.07 4.10 -8.67
CA TYR A 14 18.23 5.29 -8.60
C TYR A 14 18.54 6.09 -7.34
N ASN A 15 18.22 7.39 -7.35
CA ASN A 15 18.29 8.25 -6.19
C ASN A 15 17.05 8.09 -5.32
N ALA A 16 17.17 7.36 -4.20
CA ALA A 16 16.08 7.18 -3.25
C ALA A 16 15.65 8.47 -2.53
N LEU A 17 16.42 9.57 -2.62
CA LEU A 17 16.06 10.89 -2.08
C LEU A 17 15.40 11.79 -3.13
N ASP A 18 15.09 11.26 -4.31
CA ASP A 18 14.35 11.99 -5.33
C ASP A 18 13.03 12.56 -4.73
N PRO A 19 12.68 13.83 -5.04
CA PRO A 19 11.49 14.46 -4.49
C PRO A 19 10.20 13.68 -4.75
N GLN A 20 10.06 13.06 -5.93
CA GLN A 20 8.88 12.25 -6.27
C GLN A 20 8.79 11.02 -5.36
N LEU A 21 9.89 10.28 -5.20
CA LEU A 21 9.93 9.07 -4.37
C LEU A 21 9.77 9.39 -2.87
N THR A 22 10.20 10.57 -2.44
CA THR A 22 10.06 11.04 -1.07
C THR A 22 8.63 11.47 -0.75
N GLU A 23 7.97 12.17 -1.67
CA GLU A 23 6.56 12.54 -1.55
C GLU A 23 5.68 11.28 -1.50
N GLU A 24 5.88 10.35 -2.44
CA GLU A 24 5.11 9.08 -2.48
C GLU A 24 5.27 8.26 -1.19
N ARG A 25 6.48 8.19 -0.62
CA ARG A 25 6.72 7.53 0.68
C ARG A 25 6.03 8.23 1.84
N THR A 26 6.01 9.57 1.84
CA THR A 26 5.33 10.34 2.88
C THR A 26 3.83 10.06 2.84
N GLN A 27 3.21 10.11 1.65
CA GLN A 27 1.80 9.80 1.47
C GLN A 27 1.46 8.36 1.89
N ALA A 28 2.29 7.38 1.52
CA ALA A 28 2.10 5.98 1.93
C ALA A 28 2.12 5.82 3.46
N ARG A 29 3.06 6.48 4.14
CA ARG A 29 3.18 6.44 5.61
C ARG A 29 1.97 7.07 6.31
N LEU A 30 1.43 8.16 5.76
CA LEU A 30 0.23 8.80 6.29
C LEU A 30 -1.00 7.89 6.16
N LEU A 31 -1.16 7.24 5.01
CA LEU A 31 -2.25 6.26 4.79
C LEU A 31 -2.11 5.03 5.69
N LEU A 32 -0.89 4.50 5.86
CA LEU A 32 -0.64 3.38 6.77
C LEU A 32 -0.92 3.75 8.22
N LYS A 33 -0.54 4.95 8.65
CA LYS A 33 -0.86 5.45 9.99
C LYS A 33 -2.37 5.53 10.19
N ALA A 34 -3.09 6.14 9.25
CA ALA A 34 -4.55 6.22 9.30
C ALA A 34 -5.20 4.82 9.32
N LEU A 35 -4.73 3.89 8.49
CA LEU A 35 -5.21 2.50 8.49
C LEU A 35 -5.00 1.84 9.86
N ASN A 36 -3.82 2.03 10.44
CA ASN A 36 -3.45 1.43 11.73
C ASN A 36 -4.20 2.02 12.92
N GLU A 37 -4.66 3.26 12.81
CA GLU A 37 -5.43 3.97 13.83
C GLU A 37 -6.95 3.84 13.63
N SER A 38 -7.40 3.30 12.50
CA SER A 38 -8.82 3.13 12.17
C SER A 38 -9.54 2.15 13.12
N ARG A 39 -10.79 2.47 13.46
CA ARG A 39 -11.59 1.65 14.38
C ARG A 39 -12.14 0.40 13.71
N GLU A 40 -12.37 -0.64 14.52
CA GLU A 40 -12.91 -1.92 14.03
C GLU A 40 -14.33 -1.83 13.49
N ASP A 41 -15.13 -0.89 14.00
CA ASP A 41 -16.50 -0.65 13.59
C ASP A 41 -16.63 0.31 12.40
N GLN A 42 -15.52 0.64 11.71
CA GLN A 42 -15.50 1.53 10.53
C GLN A 42 -14.94 0.83 9.28
N PRO A 43 -15.63 -0.19 8.75
CA PRO A 43 -15.15 -0.97 7.61
C PRO A 43 -15.04 -0.15 6.32
N GLU A 44 -15.90 0.85 6.12
CA GLU A 44 -15.87 1.72 4.93
C GLU A 44 -14.64 2.63 4.91
N GLU A 45 -14.25 3.18 6.08
CA GLU A 45 -13.05 3.99 6.22
C GLU A 45 -11.80 3.16 5.89
N ARG A 46 -11.70 1.94 6.45
CA ARG A 46 -10.61 1.00 6.14
C ARG A 46 -10.54 0.67 4.66
N LEU A 47 -11.68 0.40 4.04
CA LEU A 47 -11.73 0.11 2.61
C LEU A 47 -11.28 1.30 1.77
N SER A 48 -11.66 2.52 2.15
CA SER A 48 -11.21 3.76 1.49
C SER A 48 -9.70 3.95 1.60
N LEU A 49 -9.13 3.77 2.79
CA LEU A 49 -7.69 3.85 3.04
C LEU A 49 -6.92 2.79 2.26
N LEU A 50 -7.43 1.55 2.24
CA LEU A 50 -6.85 0.44 1.48
C LEU A 50 -6.89 0.68 -0.03
N ARG A 51 -7.96 1.29 -0.57
CA ARG A 51 -8.05 1.65 -1.99
C ARG A 51 -7.07 2.76 -2.37
N GLN A 52 -6.82 3.71 -1.48
CA GLN A 52 -5.81 4.75 -1.71
C GLN A 52 -4.39 4.17 -1.65
N LEU A 53 -4.14 3.25 -0.70
CA LEU A 53 -2.86 2.61 -0.51
C LEU A 53 -2.54 1.60 -1.63
N LEU A 54 -3.54 0.83 -2.05
CA LEU A 54 -3.45 -0.27 -3.02
C LEU A 54 -4.54 -0.13 -4.10
N PRO A 55 -4.43 0.86 -5.01
CA PRO A 55 -5.46 1.14 -6.02
C PRO A 55 -5.67 0.01 -7.05
N HIS A 56 -4.77 -0.98 -7.08
CA HIS A 56 -4.84 -2.14 -7.96
C HIS A 56 -5.13 -3.46 -7.21
N ALA A 57 -5.55 -3.39 -5.96
CA ALA A 57 -5.94 -4.57 -5.20
C ALA A 57 -7.21 -5.22 -5.78
N ALA A 58 -7.33 -6.54 -5.58
CA ALA A 58 -8.51 -7.30 -5.96
C ALA A 58 -9.73 -6.96 -5.07
N ASP A 59 -10.92 -7.26 -5.58
CA ASP A 59 -12.16 -7.15 -4.80
C ASP A 59 -12.08 -8.04 -3.54
N GLY A 60 -12.67 -7.56 -2.45
CA GLY A 60 -12.62 -8.25 -1.16
C GLY A 60 -11.32 -8.08 -0.38
N LEU A 61 -10.45 -7.12 -0.76
CA LEU A 61 -9.26 -6.80 0.03
C LEU A 61 -9.63 -6.46 1.48
N TRP A 62 -9.08 -7.23 2.40
CA TRP A 62 -9.15 -6.98 3.83
C TRP A 62 -7.76 -7.13 4.43
N ILE A 63 -7.37 -6.16 5.26
CA ILE A 63 -6.12 -6.19 6.01
C ILE A 63 -6.47 -5.88 7.46
N GLN A 64 -6.07 -6.77 8.37
CA GLN A 64 -6.17 -6.51 9.80
C GLN A 64 -5.07 -5.54 10.22
N PRO A 65 -5.40 -4.36 10.78
CA PRO A 65 -4.41 -3.52 11.42
C PRO A 65 -3.74 -4.20 12.63
N PRO A 66 -2.46 -3.90 12.94
CA PRO A 66 -1.60 -2.98 12.20
C PRO A 66 -0.93 -3.62 10.98
N PHE A 67 -0.79 -2.85 9.91
CA PHE A 67 -0.08 -3.19 8.69
C PHE A 67 1.09 -2.23 8.46
N TYR A 68 2.24 -2.79 8.05
CA TYR A 68 3.46 -2.02 7.78
C TYR A 68 3.97 -2.34 6.38
N CYS A 69 4.16 -1.32 5.55
CA CYS A 69 4.70 -1.47 4.21
C CYS A 69 5.57 -0.25 3.87
N GLU A 70 6.75 -0.50 3.29
CA GLU A 70 7.66 0.57 2.86
C GLU A 70 7.17 1.26 1.58
N THR A 71 6.36 0.60 0.75
CA THR A 71 5.98 1.09 -0.57
C THR A 71 4.57 0.65 -0.98
N ALA A 72 3.59 1.53 -0.83
CA ALA A 72 2.28 1.31 -1.43
C ALA A 72 1.71 2.65 -1.87
N ILE A 73 1.83 2.92 -3.17
CA ILE A 73 1.00 3.88 -3.93
C ILE A 73 1.08 3.56 -5.43
N THR A 74 2.18 3.00 -5.97
CA THR A 74 2.29 2.68 -7.42
C THR A 74 3.23 1.52 -7.81
N SER A 75 3.66 0.69 -6.88
CA SER A 75 4.51 -0.45 -7.25
C SER A 75 3.68 -1.52 -8.00
N PRO A 76 4.11 -2.02 -9.18
CA PRO A 76 3.42 -3.10 -9.90
C PRO A 76 3.31 -4.39 -9.08
N TRP A 77 4.06 -4.49 -7.98
CA TRP A 77 3.97 -5.54 -6.97
C TRP A 77 2.63 -5.54 -6.20
N ALA A 78 1.90 -4.41 -6.16
CA ALA A 78 0.54 -4.36 -5.59
C ALA A 78 -0.45 -5.29 -6.33
N LYS A 79 -0.16 -5.64 -7.59
CA LYS A 79 -0.96 -6.61 -8.36
C LYS A 79 -0.84 -8.06 -7.84
N ARG A 80 0.07 -8.32 -6.90
CA ARG A 80 0.37 -9.67 -6.39
C ARG A 80 0.26 -9.79 -4.88
N CYS A 81 -0.18 -8.74 -4.20
CA CYS A 81 -0.56 -8.79 -2.79
C CYS A 81 -1.94 -9.44 -2.65
N SER A 82 -2.00 -10.75 -2.88
CA SER A 82 -3.09 -11.57 -2.38
C SER A 82 -2.89 -11.73 -0.88
N PHE A 83 -3.35 -10.76 -0.09
CA PHE A 83 -3.60 -11.03 1.33
C PHE A 83 -4.90 -11.84 1.39
N THR A 84 -4.80 -13.12 1.03
CA THR A 84 -5.84 -14.09 1.39
C THR A 84 -5.92 -14.09 2.91
N LEU A 85 -7.06 -13.66 3.44
CA LEU A 85 -7.50 -14.02 4.79
C LEU A 85 -7.16 -15.51 5.03
N PRO A 86 -6.62 -15.89 6.20
CA PRO A 86 -6.73 -17.28 6.60
C PRO A 86 -8.22 -17.63 6.63
N LEU A 87 -8.51 -18.80 6.08
CA LEU A 87 -9.76 -19.57 6.07
C LEU A 87 -10.35 -19.85 7.48
N TRP A 88 -10.31 -18.89 8.41
CA TRP A 88 -10.62 -19.11 9.82
C TRP A 88 -11.56 -18.02 10.33
N CYS A 89 -12.78 -18.05 9.83
CA CYS A 89 -13.94 -17.65 10.62
C CYS A 89 -15.09 -18.56 10.17
N TRP A 90 -15.55 -19.42 11.09
CA TRP A 90 -16.63 -20.42 10.98
C TRP A 90 -16.22 -21.84 10.53
N THR A 91 -15.54 -22.56 11.42
CA THR A 91 -16.03 -23.80 12.07
C THR A 91 -15.33 -23.98 13.41
#